data_AF-A0A2W6VB92-F1
#
_entry.id   AF-A0A2W6VB92-F1
#
_cell.length_a   1.000
_cell.length_b   1.000
_cell.length_c   1.000
_cell.angle_alpha   90.00
_cell.angle_beta   90.00
_cell.angle_gamma   90.00
#
_symmetry.space_group_name_H-M   'P 1'
#
loop_
_entity.id
_entity.type
_entity.pdbx_description
1 polymer ?
#
loop_
_entity_poly.entity_id
_entity_poly.type
_entity_poly.pdbx_seq_one_letter_code
_entity_poly.pdbx_strand_id
1 'polypeptide(L)'
;MPTAPPTRAARRRRIVRRRRAVAGALSVVIVAALTVGVFGFVRSIGERGEVPAADAAAAVTDVRESSPPSTPTDAPTFDTAAAADAAMAVLADYSDAARPTEDALYTAAEKLRAATTSAEADAAKTETDTAVAAVQADAEAYRAQLVTASAGKNTQPTNGDVAAQMAYLHQYVFQYNSAEWGDYNAYGGDCTNFVSQGLIARGWKTDRSWYSKGAMWTASKPWIATAAMGSYFDKLGFSYSTEADLDRVRVGDVGIFSWGETQAGWDHTMTVSKVEYVPGGPPIVSFISHNYDGEYRELTNALYVEHQNSTTRIYHIP
;
A
#
# COMPACT_ATOMS: atom_id res chain seq x y z
N MET A 1 52.46 22.57 11.40
CA MET A 1 51.33 23.34 10.81
C MET A 1 50.22 22.36 10.48
N PRO A 2 49.00 22.53 10.99
CA PRO A 2 47.89 21.64 10.66
C PRO A 2 47.38 21.92 9.23
N THR A 3 47.14 20.86 8.48
CA THR A 3 46.66 20.91 7.09
C THR A 3 45.21 21.39 7.04
N ALA A 4 44.91 22.30 6.11
CA ALA A 4 43.58 22.87 5.93
C ALA A 4 42.55 21.77 5.60
N PRO A 5 41.31 21.86 6.13
CA PRO A 5 40.27 20.88 5.87
C PRO A 5 39.84 20.92 4.39
N PRO A 6 39.51 19.77 3.78
CA PRO A 6 39.19 19.68 2.36
C PRO A 6 37.86 20.38 2.04
N THR A 7 37.84 21.05 0.89
CA THR A 7 36.67 21.82 0.40
C THR A 7 35.45 20.93 0.14
N ARG A 8 34.26 21.53 0.22
CA ARG A 8 32.93 20.87 0.07
C ARG A 8 32.79 20.06 -1.24
N ALA A 9 33.50 20.45 -2.29
CA ALA A 9 33.56 19.73 -3.57
C ALA A 9 34.38 18.42 -3.52
N ALA A 10 35.43 18.37 -2.68
CA ALA A 10 36.26 17.19 -2.50
C ALA A 10 35.55 16.09 -1.68
N ARG A 11 34.65 16.47 -0.74
CA ARG A 11 33.77 15.51 -0.03
C ARG A 11 32.75 14.85 -0.95
N ARG A 12 32.13 15.60 -1.87
CA ARG A 12 31.13 15.05 -2.81
C ARG A 12 31.71 14.01 -3.76
N ARG A 13 32.95 14.19 -4.26
CA ARG A 13 33.59 13.21 -5.15
C ARG A 13 34.00 11.90 -4.45
N ARG A 14 34.28 11.94 -3.13
CA ARG A 14 34.59 10.73 -2.34
C ARG A 14 33.36 9.85 -2.08
N ILE A 15 32.18 10.46 -1.91
CA ILE A 15 30.92 9.74 -1.65
C ILE A 15 30.42 9.02 -2.91
N VAL A 16 30.51 9.66 -4.09
CA VAL A 16 30.11 9.06 -5.37
C VAL A 16 30.98 7.84 -5.74
N ARG A 17 32.29 7.86 -5.41
CA ARG A 17 33.17 6.71 -5.65
C ARG A 17 32.94 5.53 -4.70
N ARG A 18 32.49 5.76 -3.46
CA ARG A 18 32.13 4.66 -2.55
C ARG A 18 30.80 3.99 -2.91
N ARG A 19 29.85 4.70 -3.50
CA ARG A 19 28.56 4.14 -3.95
C ARG A 19 28.67 3.16 -5.12
N ARG A 20 29.70 3.27 -5.97
CA ARG A 20 29.94 2.30 -7.07
C ARG A 20 30.61 1.00 -6.64
N ALA A 21 31.21 0.93 -5.46
CA ALA A 21 31.89 -0.26 -4.97
C ALA A 21 30.98 -1.22 -4.17
N VAL A 22 29.83 -0.73 -3.67
CA VAL A 22 28.90 -1.53 -2.86
C VAL A 22 27.76 -2.13 -3.70
N ALA A 23 27.46 -1.58 -4.88
CA ALA A 23 26.41 -2.08 -5.78
C ALA A 23 26.78 -3.37 -6.56
N GLY A 24 27.97 -3.95 -6.33
CA GLY A 24 28.50 -5.09 -7.09
C GLY A 24 28.43 -6.45 -6.40
N ALA A 25 27.85 -6.55 -5.20
CA ALA A 25 27.86 -7.80 -4.43
C ALA A 25 26.56 -7.98 -3.64
N LEU A 26 25.47 -8.30 -4.35
CA LEU A 26 24.30 -9.04 -3.84
C LEU A 26 23.39 -9.34 -5.04
N SER A 27 23.76 -10.38 -5.78
CA SER A 27 22.92 -11.00 -6.81
C SER A 27 23.02 -12.51 -6.64
N VAL A 28 22.12 -13.09 -5.85
CA VAL A 28 21.84 -14.54 -5.83
C VAL A 28 20.34 -14.74 -5.61
N VAL A 29 19.67 -15.08 -6.71
CA VAL A 29 18.62 -16.11 -6.89
C VAL A 29 17.57 -16.27 -5.79
N ILE A 30 16.33 -15.84 -6.08
CA ILE A 30 15.14 -16.69 -5.96
C ILE A 30 14.28 -16.47 -7.22
N VAL A 31 14.17 -17.52 -8.05
CA VAL A 31 13.18 -17.65 -9.13
C VAL A 31 12.31 -18.86 -8.76
N ALA A 32 11.02 -18.59 -8.53
CA ALA A 32 9.86 -19.49 -8.66
C ALA A 32 8.70 -18.80 -7.91
N ALA A 33 7.48 -18.62 -8.40
CA ALA A 33 6.82 -18.95 -9.66
C ALA A 33 5.60 -18.02 -9.73
N LEU A 34 5.36 -17.36 -10.88
CA LEU A 34 4.09 -16.67 -11.14
C LEU A 34 3.76 -16.81 -12.62
N THR A 35 3.02 -17.86 -12.94
CA THR A 35 2.17 -17.95 -14.12
C THR A 35 0.95 -18.78 -13.77
N VAL A 36 -0.17 -18.41 -14.41
CA VAL A 36 -1.56 -18.90 -14.28
C VAL A 36 -2.38 -18.11 -13.25
N GLY A 37 -3.48 -17.43 -13.60
CA GLY A 37 -4.13 -17.33 -14.91
C GLY A 37 -5.55 -16.78 -14.76
N VAL A 38 -5.83 -15.66 -15.42
CA VAL A 38 -7.17 -15.33 -15.89
C VAL A 38 -7.32 -16.00 -17.25
N PHE A 39 -8.26 -16.95 -17.40
CA PHE A 39 -9.11 -17.17 -18.59
C PHE A 39 -9.81 -18.54 -18.53
N GLY A 40 -11.14 -18.49 -18.51
CA GLY A 40 -11.93 -19.10 -19.59
C GLY A 40 -11.99 -20.62 -19.70
N PHE A 41 -13.05 -21.16 -19.10
CA PHE A 41 -13.67 -22.45 -19.38
C PHE A 41 -14.00 -22.63 -20.89
N VAL A 42 -13.39 -23.59 -21.59
CA VAL A 42 -13.98 -24.33 -22.72
C VAL A 42 -13.49 -25.78 -22.73
N ARG A 43 -14.46 -26.68 -22.83
CA ARG A 43 -14.37 -28.15 -22.87
C ARG A 43 -14.28 -28.63 -24.34
N SER A 44 -13.36 -29.56 -24.65
CA SER A 44 -13.39 -30.43 -25.86
C SER A 44 -12.44 -31.61 -25.65
N ILE A 45 -12.90 -32.82 -25.32
CA ILE A 45 -13.22 -33.96 -26.21
C ILE A 45 -12.12 -34.28 -27.24
N GLY A 46 -11.50 -35.46 -27.08
CA GLY A 46 -11.32 -36.44 -28.17
C GLY A 46 -9.91 -36.79 -28.65
N GLU A 47 -9.69 -38.11 -28.81
CA GLU A 47 -8.68 -38.81 -29.64
C GLU A 47 -7.32 -39.13 -28.99
N ARG A 48 -7.09 -40.38 -28.55
CA ARG A 48 -6.77 -41.65 -29.27
C ARG A 48 -5.33 -41.72 -29.79
N GLY A 49 -4.63 -42.76 -29.31
CA GLY A 49 -3.36 -43.24 -29.85
C GLY A 49 -2.89 -44.49 -29.11
N GLU A 50 -3.41 -45.66 -29.52
CA GLU A 50 -2.84 -47.00 -29.25
C GLU A 50 -1.46 -47.16 -29.88
N VAL A 51 -0.54 -47.94 -29.28
CA VAL A 51 0.05 -49.21 -29.81
C VAL A 51 0.83 -49.96 -28.68
N PRO A 52 1.28 -51.24 -28.81
CA PRO A 52 0.73 -52.36 -28.05
C PRO A 52 1.75 -53.15 -27.18
N ALA A 53 1.22 -54.24 -26.61
CA ALA A 53 1.71 -55.11 -25.56
C ALA A 53 2.95 -56.00 -25.86
N ALA A 54 3.57 -56.49 -24.76
CA ALA A 54 4.16 -57.82 -24.69
C ALA A 54 4.11 -58.38 -23.24
N ASP A 55 3.83 -59.68 -23.19
CA ASP A 55 3.52 -60.63 -22.11
C ASP A 55 4.39 -60.64 -20.83
N ALA A 56 3.77 -60.98 -19.68
CA ALA A 56 3.83 -62.34 -19.09
C ALA A 56 3.34 -62.39 -17.63
N ALA A 57 2.70 -63.51 -17.29
CA ALA A 57 1.90 -63.77 -16.10
C ALA A 57 2.67 -63.99 -14.78
N ALA A 58 2.07 -63.59 -13.65
CA ALA A 58 1.96 -64.39 -12.43
C ALA A 58 0.98 -63.74 -11.44
N ALA A 59 -0.01 -64.51 -11.01
CA ALA A 59 -1.05 -64.11 -10.07
C ALA A 59 -0.52 -64.03 -8.63
N VAL A 60 -0.77 -62.91 -7.96
CA VAL A 60 -1.08 -62.85 -6.52
C VAL A 60 -2.24 -61.87 -6.38
N THR A 61 -3.45 -62.40 -6.22
CA THR A 61 -4.64 -61.62 -5.83
C THR A 61 -4.49 -61.22 -4.36
N ASP A 62 -3.80 -60.11 -4.11
CA ASP A 62 -3.94 -59.39 -2.84
C ASP A 62 -5.14 -58.45 -2.99
N VAL A 63 -6.31 -58.92 -2.54
CA VAL A 63 -7.49 -58.08 -2.38
C VAL A 63 -7.23 -57.19 -1.17
N ARG A 64 -6.43 -56.14 -1.35
CA ARG A 64 -6.52 -54.96 -0.50
C ARG A 64 -7.84 -54.30 -0.81
N GLU A 65 -8.83 -54.65 -0.01
CA GLU A 65 -10.04 -53.88 0.22
C GLU A 65 -9.60 -52.44 0.55
N SER A 66 -9.52 -51.62 -0.49
CA SER A 66 -9.23 -50.21 -0.38
C SER A 66 -10.53 -49.58 0.05
N SER A 67 -10.72 -49.53 1.38
CA SER A 67 -11.77 -48.70 1.97
C SER A 67 -11.66 -47.33 1.31
N PRO A 68 -12.74 -46.81 0.68
CA PRO A 68 -12.72 -45.44 0.19
C PRO A 68 -12.33 -44.55 1.38
N PRO A 69 -11.47 -43.54 1.19
CA PRO A 69 -11.19 -42.59 2.25
C PRO A 69 -12.54 -42.05 2.71
N SER A 70 -12.92 -42.36 3.95
CA SER A 70 -14.09 -41.79 4.58
C SER A 70 -13.85 -40.29 4.64
N THR A 71 -14.41 -39.56 3.69
CA THR A 71 -14.58 -38.13 3.81
C THR A 71 -15.25 -37.92 5.17
N PRO A 72 -14.67 -37.12 6.08
CA PRO A 72 -15.35 -36.82 7.32
C PRO A 72 -16.72 -36.27 6.94
N THR A 73 -17.79 -36.96 7.31
CA THR A 73 -19.18 -36.59 6.96
C THR A 73 -19.56 -35.20 7.49
N ASP A 74 -18.71 -34.63 8.34
CA ASP A 74 -18.86 -33.34 8.99
C ASP A 74 -17.77 -32.33 8.58
N ALA A 75 -17.03 -32.54 7.48
CA ALA A 75 -16.04 -31.56 7.02
C ALA A 75 -16.70 -30.22 6.56
N PRO A 76 -15.98 -29.09 6.56
CA PRO A 76 -16.49 -27.81 6.07
C PRO A 76 -17.04 -27.92 4.64
N THR A 77 -18.15 -27.23 4.37
CA THR A 77 -18.82 -27.22 3.06
C THR A 77 -18.26 -26.19 2.08
N PHE A 78 -17.31 -25.36 2.53
CA PHE A 78 -16.63 -24.33 1.77
C PHE A 78 -15.16 -24.25 2.14
N ASP A 79 -14.36 -23.58 1.30
CA ASP A 79 -12.94 -23.32 1.57
C ASP A 79 -12.80 -22.25 2.66
N THR A 80 -12.52 -22.69 3.88
CA THR A 80 -12.39 -21.82 5.05
C THR A 80 -11.18 -20.89 4.95
N ALA A 81 -10.09 -21.34 4.32
CA ALA A 81 -8.89 -20.54 4.13
C ALA A 81 -9.16 -19.40 3.15
N ALA A 82 -9.72 -19.73 1.97
CA ALA A 82 -10.09 -18.71 0.99
C ALA A 82 -11.12 -17.71 1.54
N ALA A 83 -12.08 -18.16 2.34
CA ALA A 83 -13.05 -17.28 2.99
C ALA A 83 -12.41 -16.34 4.02
N ALA A 84 -11.47 -16.83 4.83
CA ALA A 84 -10.72 -16.01 5.78
C ALA A 84 -9.79 -15.00 5.08
N ASP A 85 -9.14 -15.40 3.97
CA ASP A 85 -8.31 -14.51 3.17
C ASP A 85 -9.15 -13.39 2.53
N ALA A 86 -10.33 -13.72 2.00
CA ALA A 86 -11.27 -12.73 1.48
C ALA A 86 -11.75 -11.74 2.55
N ALA A 87 -11.99 -12.20 3.78
CA ALA A 87 -12.36 -11.34 4.89
C ALA A 87 -11.21 -10.39 5.29
N MET A 88 -9.98 -10.91 5.38
CA MET A 88 -8.80 -10.09 5.72
C MET A 88 -8.46 -9.06 4.63
N ALA A 89 -8.77 -9.34 3.36
CA ALA A 89 -8.56 -8.41 2.26
C ALA A 89 -9.32 -7.08 2.43
N VAL A 90 -10.39 -7.05 3.23
CA VAL A 90 -11.14 -5.83 3.57
C VAL A 90 -10.25 -4.79 4.23
N LEU A 91 -9.22 -5.19 4.99
CA LEU A 91 -8.32 -4.24 5.66
C LEU A 91 -7.53 -3.36 4.68
N ALA A 92 -7.36 -3.77 3.41
CA ALA A 92 -6.71 -2.92 2.42
C ALA A 92 -7.49 -1.63 2.13
N ASP A 93 -8.84 -1.69 2.18
CA ASP A 93 -9.73 -0.56 1.90
C ASP A 93 -10.20 0.17 3.18
N TYR A 94 -10.02 -0.46 4.34
CA TYR A 94 -10.52 0.00 5.64
C TYR A 94 -9.45 -0.04 6.75
N SER A 95 -8.18 0.18 6.39
CA SER A 95 -7.05 0.24 7.34
C SER A 95 -7.10 1.44 8.30
N ASP A 96 -8.11 2.30 8.17
CA ASP A 96 -8.40 3.39 9.09
C ASP A 96 -9.42 3.02 10.17
N ALA A 97 -9.82 1.74 10.25
CA ALA A 97 -10.57 1.20 11.37
C ALA A 97 -9.72 1.19 12.65
N ALA A 98 -10.36 1.25 13.81
CA ALA A 98 -9.67 1.17 15.09
C ALA A 98 -8.90 -0.15 15.20
N ARG A 99 -7.67 -0.07 15.70
CA ARG A 99 -6.79 -1.23 15.89
C ARG A 99 -7.46 -2.43 16.59
N PRO A 100 -8.22 -2.26 17.70
CA PRO A 100 -8.92 -3.38 18.33
C PRO A 100 -9.98 -4.05 17.44
N THR A 101 -10.57 -3.30 16.50
CA THR A 101 -11.56 -3.80 15.54
C THR A 101 -10.88 -4.64 14.46
N GLU A 102 -9.71 -4.22 13.98
CA GLU A 102 -8.89 -5.01 13.06
C GLU A 102 -8.38 -6.30 13.71
N ASP A 103 -7.91 -6.22 14.96
CA ASP A 103 -7.43 -7.38 15.73
C ASP A 103 -8.56 -8.41 15.95
N ALA A 104 -9.81 -7.94 16.13
CA ALA A 104 -10.98 -8.80 16.23
C ALA A 104 -11.28 -9.53 14.91
N LEU A 105 -11.17 -8.84 13.77
CA LEU A 105 -11.29 -9.47 12.45
C LEU A 105 -10.21 -10.53 12.23
N TYR A 106 -8.95 -10.21 12.57
CA TYR A 106 -7.86 -11.18 12.49
C TYR A 106 -8.14 -12.43 13.33
N THR A 107 -8.60 -12.25 14.57
CA THR A 107 -8.93 -13.37 15.47
C THR A 107 -10.06 -14.24 14.90
N ALA A 108 -11.12 -13.62 14.38
CA ALA A 108 -12.23 -14.34 13.75
C ALA A 108 -11.80 -15.10 12.49
N ALA A 109 -10.95 -14.48 11.66
CA ALA A 109 -10.40 -15.09 10.45
C ALA A 109 -9.51 -16.31 10.79
N GLU A 110 -8.65 -16.21 11.81
CA GLU A 110 -7.84 -17.35 12.27
C GLU A 110 -8.71 -18.51 12.79
N LYS A 111 -9.79 -18.19 13.51
CA LYS A 111 -10.76 -19.19 13.94
C LYS A 111 -11.45 -19.87 12.76
N LEU A 112 -11.78 -19.11 11.70
CA LEU A 112 -12.35 -19.65 10.47
C LEU A 112 -11.35 -20.58 9.78
N ARG A 113 -10.08 -20.19 9.63
CA ARG A 113 -9.03 -21.04 9.05
C ARG A 113 -8.85 -22.35 9.81
N ALA A 114 -8.98 -22.31 11.13
CA ALA A 114 -8.80 -23.47 12.00
C ALA A 114 -10.03 -24.40 12.07
N ALA A 115 -11.18 -24.03 11.51
CA ALA A 115 -12.39 -24.83 11.59
C ALA A 115 -12.23 -26.17 10.83
N THR A 116 -12.53 -27.28 11.51
CA THR A 116 -12.38 -28.63 10.95
C THR A 116 -13.70 -29.35 10.73
N THR A 117 -14.80 -28.79 11.25
CA THR A 117 -16.15 -29.29 11.05
C THR A 117 -17.05 -28.27 10.35
N SER A 118 -18.14 -28.71 9.73
CA SER A 118 -19.10 -27.80 9.08
C SER A 118 -19.72 -26.84 10.10
N ALA A 119 -20.08 -27.34 11.28
CA ALA A 119 -20.67 -26.52 12.33
C ALA A 119 -19.70 -25.44 12.85
N GLU A 120 -18.42 -25.78 13.04
CA GLU A 120 -17.38 -24.80 13.40
C GLU A 120 -17.17 -23.76 12.31
N ALA A 121 -17.12 -24.20 11.05
CA ALA A 121 -16.90 -23.34 9.90
C ALA A 121 -18.04 -22.32 9.73
N ASP A 122 -19.29 -22.76 9.81
CA ASP A 122 -20.47 -21.90 9.70
C ASP A 122 -20.53 -20.86 10.84
N ALA A 123 -20.21 -21.27 12.07
CA ALA A 123 -20.15 -20.38 13.21
C ALA A 123 -19.02 -19.35 13.09
N ALA A 124 -17.81 -19.79 12.72
CA ALA A 124 -16.65 -18.91 12.53
C ALA A 124 -16.83 -17.96 11.34
N LYS A 125 -17.53 -18.40 10.29
CA LYS A 125 -17.91 -17.57 9.14
C LYS A 125 -18.84 -16.43 9.57
N THR A 126 -19.84 -16.73 10.38
CA THR A 126 -20.77 -15.72 10.92
C THR A 126 -20.04 -14.69 11.80
N GLU A 127 -19.11 -15.15 12.64
CA GLU A 127 -18.27 -14.26 13.46
C GLU A 127 -17.36 -13.38 12.60
N THR A 128 -16.75 -13.96 11.57
CA THR A 128 -15.89 -13.24 10.61
C THR A 128 -16.68 -12.19 9.83
N ASP A 129 -17.87 -12.53 9.33
CA ASP A 129 -18.75 -11.60 8.62
C ASP A 129 -19.18 -10.43 9.52
N THR A 130 -19.43 -10.72 10.81
CA THR A 130 -19.72 -9.69 11.82
C THR A 130 -18.52 -8.77 12.05
N ALA A 131 -17.32 -9.34 12.14
CA ALA A 131 -16.09 -8.56 12.32
C ALA A 131 -15.76 -7.70 11.08
N VAL A 132 -15.99 -8.21 9.87
CA VAL A 132 -15.89 -7.44 8.62
C VAL A 132 -16.82 -6.23 8.65
N ALA A 133 -18.08 -6.43 9.01
CA ALA A 133 -19.05 -5.33 9.11
C ALA A 133 -18.63 -4.30 10.18
N ALA A 134 -18.04 -4.75 11.28
CA ALA A 134 -17.54 -3.86 12.34
C ALA A 134 -16.34 -3.01 11.87
N VAL A 135 -15.41 -3.59 11.12
CA VAL A 135 -14.27 -2.87 10.51
C VAL A 135 -14.79 -1.78 9.58
N GLN A 136 -15.70 -2.12 8.67
CA GLN A 136 -16.27 -1.17 7.71
C GLN A 136 -16.99 -0.03 8.43
N ALA A 137 -17.85 -0.35 9.41
CA ALA A 137 -18.60 0.64 10.16
C ALA A 137 -17.70 1.58 10.98
N ASP A 138 -16.64 1.07 11.63
CA ASP A 138 -15.70 1.90 12.39
C ASP A 138 -14.94 2.87 11.48
N ALA A 139 -14.38 2.37 10.38
CA ALA A 139 -13.68 3.20 9.40
C ALA A 139 -14.60 4.27 8.79
N GLU A 140 -15.82 3.91 8.39
CA GLU A 140 -16.81 4.88 7.89
C GLU A 140 -17.17 5.94 8.94
N ALA A 141 -17.35 5.54 10.19
CA ALA A 141 -17.61 6.47 11.29
C ALA A 141 -16.44 7.43 11.51
N TYR A 142 -15.20 6.93 11.47
CA TYR A 142 -13.99 7.77 11.58
C TYR A 142 -13.89 8.77 10.43
N ARG A 143 -14.13 8.34 9.19
CA ARG A 143 -14.16 9.21 8.01
C ARG A 143 -15.19 10.32 8.16
N ALA A 144 -16.41 9.99 8.63
CA ALA A 144 -17.44 10.99 8.90
C ALA A 144 -17.02 11.99 10.01
N GLN A 145 -16.25 11.54 11.01
CA GLN A 145 -15.67 12.43 12.02
C GLN A 145 -14.63 13.38 11.41
N LEU A 146 -13.75 12.92 10.50
CA LEU A 146 -12.79 13.77 9.79
C LEU A 146 -13.48 14.87 8.97
N VAL A 147 -14.56 14.51 8.27
CA VAL A 147 -15.40 15.47 7.53
C VAL A 147 -16.00 16.50 8.46
N THR A 148 -16.56 16.06 9.59
CA THR A 148 -17.15 16.95 10.59
C THR A 148 -16.12 17.88 11.22
N ALA A 149 -14.93 17.36 11.56
CA ALA A 149 -13.86 18.13 12.21
C ALA A 149 -13.28 19.24 11.31
N SER A 150 -13.25 18.99 10.00
CA SER A 150 -12.80 19.96 9.00
C SER A 150 -13.92 20.86 8.44
N ALA A 151 -15.17 20.63 8.88
CA ALA A 151 -16.33 21.39 8.42
C ALA A 151 -16.16 22.89 8.68
N GLY A 152 -16.52 23.71 7.69
CA GLY A 152 -16.41 25.17 7.73
C GLY A 152 -15.01 25.71 7.40
N LYS A 153 -13.99 24.86 7.28
CA LYS A 153 -12.65 25.23 6.82
C LYS A 153 -12.29 24.55 5.50
N ASN A 154 -12.67 23.29 5.34
CA ASN A 154 -12.37 22.51 4.15
C ASN A 154 -13.17 23.02 2.95
N THR A 155 -12.46 23.40 1.89
CA THR A 155 -13.03 23.83 0.60
C THR A 155 -12.94 22.73 -0.47
N GLN A 156 -12.39 21.57 -0.14
CA GLN A 156 -12.21 20.43 -1.06
C GLN A 156 -13.32 19.39 -0.89
N PRO A 157 -13.63 18.61 -1.95
CA PRO A 157 -14.53 17.47 -1.84
C PRO A 157 -14.03 16.44 -0.82
N THR A 158 -14.95 15.87 -0.03
CA THR A 158 -14.64 14.89 1.03
C THR A 158 -14.99 13.44 0.69
N ASN A 159 -15.49 13.19 -0.52
CA ASN A 159 -15.85 11.85 -1.01
C ASN A 159 -15.13 11.58 -2.34
N GLY A 160 -13.83 11.87 -2.37
CA GLY A 160 -13.02 11.69 -3.57
C GLY A 160 -12.72 10.22 -3.87
N ASP A 161 -12.44 9.92 -5.13
CA ASP A 161 -12.14 8.58 -5.62
C ASP A 161 -10.67 8.20 -5.37
N VAL A 162 -10.42 7.44 -4.30
CA VAL A 162 -9.07 6.96 -3.94
C VAL A 162 -8.53 5.99 -5.00
N ALA A 163 -9.37 5.20 -5.66
CA ALA A 163 -8.93 4.30 -6.72
C ALA A 163 -8.43 5.09 -7.94
N ALA A 164 -9.13 6.18 -8.32
CA ALA A 164 -8.66 7.08 -9.37
C ALA A 164 -7.35 7.79 -8.99
N GLN A 165 -7.19 8.17 -7.71
CA GLN A 165 -5.93 8.70 -7.19
C GLN A 165 -4.79 7.69 -7.42
N MET A 166 -4.95 6.45 -6.95
CA MET A 166 -3.91 5.43 -7.04
C MET A 166 -3.62 5.04 -8.49
N ALA A 167 -4.65 4.86 -9.32
CA ALA A 167 -4.48 4.56 -10.73
C ALA A 167 -3.63 5.61 -11.45
N TYR A 168 -3.90 6.89 -11.20
CA TYR A 168 -3.08 7.99 -11.74
C TYR A 168 -1.63 7.91 -11.25
N LEU A 169 -1.42 7.77 -9.94
CA LEU A 169 -0.07 7.78 -9.37
C LEU A 169 0.75 6.58 -9.89
N HIS A 170 0.19 5.37 -9.94
CA HIS A 170 0.86 4.20 -10.51
C HIS A 170 1.17 4.35 -12.00
N GLN A 171 0.29 5.01 -12.76
CA GLN A 171 0.55 5.28 -14.17
C GLN A 171 1.77 6.19 -14.37
N TYR A 172 1.94 7.21 -13.53
CA TYR A 172 2.89 8.30 -13.78
C TYR A 172 4.15 8.30 -12.89
N VAL A 173 4.27 7.38 -11.92
CA VAL A 173 5.42 7.30 -10.99
C VAL A 173 6.78 7.15 -11.69
N PHE A 174 6.84 6.44 -12.83
CA PHE A 174 8.08 6.26 -13.61
C PHE A 174 8.05 6.96 -14.98
N GLN A 175 6.89 7.50 -15.36
CA GLN A 175 6.69 8.18 -16.64
C GLN A 175 5.99 9.49 -16.34
N TYR A 176 6.73 10.58 -16.18
CA TYR A 176 6.18 11.80 -15.61
C TYR A 176 5.20 12.48 -16.57
N ASN A 177 4.05 12.94 -16.09
CA ASN A 177 3.11 13.73 -16.88
C ASN A 177 3.54 15.22 -17.01
N SER A 178 4.81 15.44 -17.36
CA SER A 178 5.43 16.77 -17.35
C SER A 178 4.91 17.68 -18.48
N ALA A 179 4.35 17.10 -19.54
CA ALA A 179 3.74 17.88 -20.62
C ALA A 179 2.50 18.65 -20.14
N GLU A 180 1.71 18.03 -19.26
CA GLU A 180 0.52 18.65 -18.68
C GLU A 180 0.89 19.50 -17.46
N TRP A 181 1.69 18.94 -16.53
CA TRP A 181 1.86 19.53 -15.20
C TRP A 181 3.20 20.24 -14.98
N GLY A 182 4.09 20.24 -15.97
CA GLY A 182 5.44 20.78 -15.84
C GLY A 182 6.40 19.81 -15.14
N ASP A 183 7.70 19.99 -15.39
CA ASP A 183 8.78 19.24 -14.74
C ASP A 183 9.44 20.10 -13.67
N TYR A 184 9.32 19.71 -12.39
CA TYR A 184 9.91 20.43 -11.26
C TYR A 184 11.12 19.70 -10.65
N ASN A 185 11.62 18.62 -11.27
CA ASN A 185 12.69 17.79 -10.70
C ASN A 185 13.95 18.58 -10.37
N ALA A 186 14.38 19.46 -11.29
CA ALA A 186 15.59 20.27 -11.12
C ALA A 186 15.51 21.25 -9.93
N TYR A 187 14.31 21.49 -9.40
CA TYR A 187 14.02 22.46 -8.35
C TYR A 187 13.51 21.82 -7.05
N GLY A 188 13.35 20.50 -7.01
CA GLY A 188 12.88 19.73 -5.85
C GLY A 188 11.38 19.81 -5.58
N GLY A 189 10.59 20.43 -6.46
CA GLY A 189 9.15 20.61 -6.27
C GLY A 189 8.28 19.48 -6.81
N ASP A 190 8.89 18.47 -7.44
CA ASP A 190 8.12 17.48 -8.19
C ASP A 190 7.41 16.45 -7.30
N CYS A 191 7.93 16.18 -6.10
CA CYS A 191 7.26 15.35 -5.10
C CYS A 191 5.87 15.91 -4.75
N THR A 192 5.76 17.20 -4.45
CA THR A 192 4.48 17.86 -4.16
C THR A 192 3.62 18.03 -5.42
N ASN A 193 4.24 18.29 -6.58
CA ASN A 193 3.55 18.36 -7.87
C ASN A 193 2.84 17.02 -8.19
N PHE A 194 3.52 15.90 -8.01
CA PHE A 194 3.00 14.56 -8.25
C PHE A 194 1.85 14.21 -7.32
N VAL A 195 2.01 14.46 -6.02
CA VAL A 195 0.90 14.30 -5.04
C VAL A 195 -0.29 15.19 -5.43
N SER A 196 -0.04 16.42 -5.87
CA SER A 196 -1.11 17.33 -6.29
C SER A 196 -1.91 16.82 -7.49
N GLN A 197 -1.22 16.20 -8.45
CA GLN A 197 -1.87 15.55 -9.60
C GLN A 197 -2.75 14.37 -9.15
N GLY A 198 -2.26 13.54 -8.22
CA GLY A 198 -3.07 12.49 -7.60
C GLY A 198 -4.34 13.04 -6.95
N LEU A 199 -4.24 14.15 -6.20
CA LEU A 199 -5.41 14.79 -5.58
C LEU A 199 -6.42 15.28 -6.64
N ILE A 200 -5.96 15.84 -7.77
CA ILE A 200 -6.85 16.16 -8.90
C ILE A 200 -7.54 14.91 -9.44
N ALA A 201 -6.82 13.81 -9.64
CA ALA A 201 -7.39 12.53 -10.09
C ALA A 201 -8.42 11.97 -9.09
N ARG A 202 -8.19 12.17 -7.78
CA ARG A 202 -9.16 11.88 -6.71
C ARG A 202 -10.44 12.73 -6.80
N GLY A 203 -10.39 13.84 -7.53
CA GLY A 203 -11.52 14.72 -7.76
C GLY A 203 -11.42 16.09 -7.09
N TRP A 204 -10.31 16.40 -6.41
CA TRP A 204 -10.07 17.72 -5.85
C TRP A 204 -10.15 18.81 -6.92
N LYS A 205 -10.46 20.03 -6.47
CA LYS A 205 -10.62 21.20 -7.34
C LYS A 205 -9.55 22.23 -7.00
N THR A 206 -8.97 22.82 -8.04
CA THR A 206 -8.09 23.96 -7.85
C THR A 206 -8.86 25.14 -7.25
N ASP A 207 -8.18 25.92 -6.43
CA ASP A 207 -8.70 27.16 -5.85
C ASP A 207 -7.67 28.29 -5.97
N ARG A 208 -7.96 29.45 -5.36
CA ARG A 208 -7.06 30.62 -5.43
C ARG A 208 -5.70 30.43 -4.73
N SER A 209 -5.59 29.45 -3.83
CA SER A 209 -4.43 29.17 -2.97
C SER A 209 -3.65 27.96 -3.46
N TRP A 210 -4.35 26.91 -3.90
CA TRP A 210 -3.79 25.66 -4.40
C TRP A 210 -4.23 25.45 -5.86
N TYR A 211 -3.29 25.61 -6.81
CA TYR A 211 -3.58 25.48 -8.23
C TYR A 211 -2.34 25.18 -9.07
N SER A 212 -2.55 24.63 -10.26
CA SER A 212 -1.65 24.69 -11.40
C SER A 212 -2.42 25.16 -12.64
N LYS A 213 -1.78 25.94 -13.51
CA LYS A 213 -2.35 26.31 -14.83
C LYS A 213 -1.72 25.49 -15.96
N GLY A 214 -1.03 24.40 -15.61
CA GLY A 214 -0.27 23.57 -16.53
C GLY A 214 1.07 24.18 -16.92
N ALA A 215 2.00 23.33 -17.33
CA ALA A 215 3.40 23.68 -17.58
C ALA A 215 4.18 24.23 -16.35
N MET A 216 5.50 24.26 -16.47
CA MET A 216 6.40 24.71 -15.40
C MET A 216 6.18 26.19 -15.06
N TRP A 217 6.31 26.53 -13.78
CA TRP A 217 6.20 27.88 -13.19
C TRP A 217 4.82 28.54 -13.21
N THR A 218 3.77 27.79 -13.52
CA THR A 218 2.39 28.33 -13.48
C THR A 218 1.59 27.87 -12.26
N ALA A 219 2.20 27.07 -11.39
CA ALA A 219 1.61 26.52 -10.18
C ALA A 219 1.84 27.37 -8.94
N SER A 220 0.91 27.30 -7.98
CA SER A 220 1.02 27.97 -6.68
C SER A 220 2.02 27.25 -5.78
N LYS A 221 2.53 27.93 -4.73
CA LYS A 221 3.47 27.31 -3.79
C LYS A 221 2.91 26.04 -3.12
N PRO A 222 1.66 26.02 -2.61
CA PRO A 222 1.08 24.80 -2.06
C PRO A 222 0.98 23.62 -3.03
N TRP A 223 1.03 23.86 -4.35
CA TRP A 223 1.03 22.80 -5.36
C TRP A 223 2.41 22.14 -5.55
N ILE A 224 3.51 22.92 -5.42
CA ILE A 224 4.87 22.46 -5.74
C ILE A 224 5.85 22.45 -4.56
N ALA A 225 5.41 22.79 -3.34
CA ALA A 225 6.30 22.88 -2.19
C ALA A 225 5.69 22.26 -0.94
N THR A 226 6.36 21.25 -0.40
CA THR A 226 5.98 20.46 0.77
C THR A 226 5.47 21.29 1.95
N ALA A 227 6.27 22.24 2.46
CA ALA A 227 5.87 23.04 3.62
C ALA A 227 4.62 23.92 3.35
N ALA A 228 4.46 24.38 2.11
CA ALA A 228 3.30 25.18 1.72
C ALA A 228 2.04 24.30 1.55
N MET A 229 2.20 23.05 1.10
CA MET A 229 1.10 22.06 1.07
C MET A 229 0.64 21.71 2.49
N GLY A 230 1.57 21.44 3.42
CA GLY A 230 1.21 21.19 4.82
C GLY A 230 0.46 22.37 5.44
N SER A 231 0.95 23.59 5.21
CA SER A 231 0.25 24.81 5.65
C SER A 231 -1.12 25.00 4.99
N TYR A 232 -1.35 24.42 3.81
CA TYR A 232 -2.65 24.44 3.14
C TYR A 232 -3.61 23.41 3.78
N PHE A 233 -3.14 22.19 4.05
CA PHE A 233 -3.92 21.18 4.78
C PHE A 233 -4.31 21.63 6.20
N ASP A 234 -3.37 22.27 6.92
CA ASP A 234 -3.66 22.88 8.23
C ASP A 234 -4.80 23.90 8.16
N LYS A 235 -4.85 24.71 7.08
CA LYS A 235 -5.92 25.70 6.86
C LYS A 235 -7.25 25.05 6.50
N LEU A 236 -7.23 23.91 5.81
CA LEU A 236 -8.43 23.10 5.54
C LEU A 236 -8.94 22.40 6.81
N GLY A 237 -8.14 22.36 7.88
CA GLY A 237 -8.51 21.76 9.15
C GLY A 237 -8.38 20.24 9.17
N PHE A 238 -7.46 19.68 8.37
CA PHE A 238 -7.20 18.25 8.38
C PHE A 238 -6.40 17.84 9.60
N SER A 239 -6.73 16.69 10.18
CA SER A 239 -5.90 16.02 11.17
C SER A 239 -4.79 15.22 10.48
N TYR A 240 -3.78 14.83 11.24
CA TYR A 240 -2.70 13.98 10.77
C TYR A 240 -2.25 13.00 11.86
N SER A 241 -1.77 11.85 11.43
CA SER A 241 -0.95 10.93 12.22
C SER A 241 0.53 11.30 12.10
N THR A 242 1.33 10.80 13.03
CA THR A 242 2.80 10.77 13.01
C THR A 242 3.29 9.32 12.93
N GLU A 243 4.59 9.10 12.88
CA GLU A 243 5.18 7.77 12.97
C GLU A 243 4.84 6.99 14.26
N ALA A 244 4.30 7.66 15.28
CA ALA A 244 3.92 7.04 16.55
C ALA A 244 2.47 6.53 16.59
N ASP A 245 1.62 6.91 15.64
CA ASP A 245 0.16 6.67 15.67
C ASP A 245 -0.40 6.36 14.27
N LEU A 246 0.09 5.25 13.70
CA LEU A 246 -0.24 4.80 12.34
C LEU A 246 -1.56 4.04 12.23
N ASP A 247 -2.23 3.74 13.35
CA ASP A 247 -3.40 2.85 13.44
C ASP A 247 -4.61 3.30 12.61
N ARG A 248 -4.66 4.57 12.18
CA ARG A 248 -5.76 5.08 11.34
C ARG A 248 -5.30 5.64 9.99
N VAL A 249 -4.10 5.30 9.56
CA VAL A 249 -3.59 5.68 8.24
C VAL A 249 -4.23 4.81 7.17
N ARG A 250 -4.59 5.43 6.03
CA ARG A 250 -5.16 4.72 4.88
C ARG A 250 -4.52 5.09 3.56
N VAL A 251 -4.73 4.21 2.56
CA VAL A 251 -4.40 4.50 1.17
C VAL A 251 -5.05 5.81 0.73
N GLY A 252 -4.27 6.64 0.02
CA GLY A 252 -4.68 7.97 -0.44
C GLY A 252 -4.45 9.10 0.54
N ASP A 253 -4.06 8.83 1.79
CA ASP A 253 -3.56 9.85 2.72
C ASP A 253 -2.22 10.43 2.25
N VAL A 254 -1.87 11.63 2.72
CA VAL A 254 -0.68 12.35 2.24
C VAL A 254 0.35 12.53 3.35
N GLY A 255 1.52 11.92 3.16
CA GLY A 255 2.68 12.08 4.04
C GLY A 255 3.50 13.32 3.71
N ILE A 256 3.80 14.11 4.72
CA ILE A 256 4.70 15.26 4.68
C ILE A 256 5.87 14.98 5.62
N PHE A 257 7.07 14.90 5.05
CA PHE A 257 8.26 14.39 5.72
C PHE A 257 9.26 15.50 5.98
N SER A 258 9.90 15.44 7.14
CA SER A 258 11.11 16.20 7.46
C SER A 258 12.24 15.20 7.59
N TRP A 259 13.18 15.23 6.65
CA TRP A 259 14.36 14.36 6.66
C TRP A 259 15.47 14.85 7.59
N GLY A 260 15.31 16.07 8.13
CA GLY A 260 16.35 16.73 8.91
C GLY A 260 17.55 17.17 8.06
N GLU A 261 17.43 17.10 6.74
CA GLU A 261 18.47 17.49 5.78
C GLU A 261 18.43 18.98 5.47
N THR A 262 17.25 19.61 5.58
CA THR A 262 17.14 21.06 5.63
C THR A 262 17.11 21.53 7.08
N GLN A 263 17.76 22.67 7.35
CA GLN A 263 17.97 23.16 8.72
C GLN A 263 16.67 23.57 9.44
N ALA A 264 15.53 23.65 8.74
CA ALA A 264 14.22 23.91 9.32
C ALA A 264 13.14 23.73 8.24
N GLY A 265 12.63 22.51 8.03
CA GLY A 265 11.46 22.39 7.17
C GLY A 265 10.99 20.98 6.84
N TRP A 266 9.78 20.93 6.31
CA TRP A 266 9.24 19.78 5.60
C TRP A 266 9.91 19.70 4.22
N ASP A 267 10.53 18.56 3.94
CA ASP A 267 11.42 18.32 2.81
C ASP A 267 10.74 17.58 1.66
N HIS A 268 9.80 16.69 1.96
CA HIS A 268 9.24 15.79 0.96
C HIS A 268 7.76 15.49 1.18
N THR A 269 7.05 15.23 0.08
CA THR A 269 5.64 14.88 0.09
C THR A 269 5.45 13.57 -0.66
N MET A 270 4.69 12.63 -0.09
CA MET A 270 4.33 11.37 -0.74
C MET A 270 2.86 11.01 -0.46
N THR A 271 2.28 10.12 -1.26
CA THR A 271 0.92 9.59 -1.00
C THR A 271 1.01 8.17 -0.47
N VAL A 272 0.23 7.81 0.54
CA VAL A 272 0.12 6.43 1.05
C VAL A 272 -0.46 5.55 -0.06
N SER A 273 0.29 4.53 -0.48
CA SER A 273 -0.10 3.61 -1.55
C SER A 273 -0.53 2.24 -1.03
N LYS A 274 -0.09 1.87 0.17
CA LYS A 274 -0.45 0.58 0.80
C LYS A 274 -0.36 0.69 2.31
N VAL A 275 -1.28 0.03 2.99
CA VAL A 275 -1.25 -0.19 4.44
C VAL A 275 -1.46 -1.68 4.67
N GLU A 276 -0.54 -2.32 5.39
CA GLU A 276 -0.60 -3.75 5.68
C GLU A 276 -0.79 -3.96 7.18
N TYR A 277 -1.84 -4.69 7.52
CA TYR A 277 -2.08 -5.11 8.89
C TYR A 277 -1.00 -6.10 9.36
N VAL A 278 -0.45 -5.84 10.54
CA VAL A 278 0.52 -6.72 11.23
C VAL A 278 -0.07 -7.13 12.57
N PRO A 279 -0.34 -8.42 12.85
CA PRO A 279 -0.86 -8.84 14.15
C PRO A 279 0.07 -8.44 15.30
N GLY A 280 -0.47 -7.78 16.34
CA GLY A 280 0.27 -7.41 17.55
C GLY A 280 1.36 -6.34 17.36
N GLY A 281 1.34 -5.62 16.23
CA GLY A 281 2.30 -4.55 15.94
C GLY A 281 1.67 -3.42 15.11
N PRO A 282 2.41 -2.31 14.91
CA PRO A 282 1.95 -1.23 14.04
C PRO A 282 1.82 -1.73 12.59
N PRO A 283 0.90 -1.15 11.79
CA PRO A 283 0.79 -1.48 10.39
C PRO A 283 2.05 -1.08 9.61
N ILE A 284 2.33 -1.80 8.52
CA ILE A 284 3.37 -1.40 7.56
C ILE A 284 2.74 -0.42 6.58
N VAL A 285 3.23 0.81 6.56
CA VAL A 285 2.74 1.88 5.67
C VAL A 285 3.74 2.10 4.55
N SER A 286 3.26 2.07 3.31
CA SER A 286 4.08 2.33 2.12
C SER A 286 3.55 3.52 1.32
N PHE A 287 4.46 4.19 0.61
CA PHE A 287 4.19 5.40 -0.14
C PHE A 287 4.55 5.28 -1.62
N ILE A 288 3.81 6.00 -2.45
CA ILE A 288 4.15 6.28 -3.85
C ILE A 288 4.68 7.72 -3.97
N SER A 289 5.78 7.90 -4.70
CA SER A 289 6.49 9.19 -4.74
C SER A 289 7.31 9.44 -6.01
N HIS A 290 7.59 10.72 -6.25
CA HIS A 290 8.64 11.21 -7.15
C HIS A 290 9.88 11.70 -6.37
N ASN A 291 10.98 12.05 -7.06
CA ASN A 291 12.27 12.55 -6.53
C ASN A 291 13.06 11.55 -5.68
N TYR A 292 12.44 10.45 -5.27
CA TYR A 292 13.03 9.12 -5.28
C TYR A 292 11.90 8.16 -5.65
N ASP A 293 11.92 7.72 -6.90
CA ASP A 293 10.72 7.15 -7.53
C ASP A 293 10.47 5.73 -7.03
N GLY A 294 9.22 5.45 -6.64
CA GLY A 294 8.83 4.15 -6.14
C GLY A 294 7.35 4.08 -5.82
N GLU A 295 6.78 2.90 -6.00
CA GLU A 295 5.35 2.64 -5.80
C GLU A 295 5.01 2.27 -4.34
N TYR A 296 5.96 1.63 -3.65
CA TYR A 296 5.75 1.04 -2.32
C TYR A 296 6.97 1.31 -1.43
N ARG A 297 7.32 2.58 -1.25
CA ARG A 297 8.40 3.00 -0.34
C ARG A 297 7.91 2.89 1.10
N GLU A 298 8.41 1.89 1.81
CA GLU A 298 8.02 1.60 3.18
C GLU A 298 8.51 2.69 4.16
N LEU A 299 7.64 3.10 5.08
CA LEU A 299 7.82 4.24 5.98
C LEU A 299 9.06 4.14 6.87
N THR A 300 9.25 3.02 7.56
CA THR A 300 10.37 2.87 8.52
C THR A 300 11.71 2.86 7.80
N ASN A 301 11.79 2.23 6.63
CA ASN A 301 12.95 2.28 5.75
C ASN A 301 13.23 3.72 5.28
N ALA A 302 12.20 4.44 4.84
CA ALA A 302 12.34 5.85 4.45
C ALA A 302 12.84 6.73 5.62
N LEU A 303 12.29 6.57 6.83
CA LEU A 303 12.61 7.40 7.98
C LEU A 303 13.98 7.09 8.62
N TYR A 304 14.40 5.82 8.63
CA TYR A 304 15.52 5.36 9.46
C TYR A 304 16.69 4.73 8.70
N VAL A 305 16.47 4.31 7.44
CA VAL A 305 17.53 3.69 6.61
C VAL A 305 17.98 4.66 5.52
N GLU A 306 17.03 5.22 4.77
CA GLU A 306 17.30 6.20 3.71
C GLU A 306 17.74 7.55 4.31
N HIS A 307 17.03 7.97 5.36
CA HIS A 307 17.29 9.17 6.12
C HIS A 307 17.53 8.85 7.61
N GLN A 308 18.05 9.81 8.37
CA GLN A 308 18.32 9.64 9.81
C GLN A 308 17.70 10.79 10.60
N ASN A 309 17.05 10.50 11.73
CA ASN A 309 16.33 11.48 12.55
C ASN A 309 15.18 12.18 11.82
N SER A 310 14.45 11.43 10.99
CA SER A 310 13.33 11.94 10.21
C SER A 310 12.02 11.84 10.98
N THR A 311 11.06 12.70 10.63
CA THR A 311 9.69 12.69 11.18
C THR A 311 8.68 12.84 10.05
N THR A 312 7.44 12.43 10.29
CA THR A 312 6.36 12.58 9.30
C THR A 312 5.07 13.12 9.91
N ARG A 313 4.28 13.77 9.06
CA ARG A 313 2.85 14.01 9.27
C ARG A 313 2.08 13.41 8.12
N ILE A 314 1.23 12.44 8.43
CA ILE A 314 0.36 11.77 7.45
C ILE A 314 -1.02 12.38 7.60
N TYR A 315 -1.36 13.32 6.73
CA TYR A 315 -2.65 13.99 6.74
C TYR A 315 -3.75 13.05 6.26
N HIS A 316 -4.80 12.93 7.06
CA HIS A 316 -5.99 12.18 6.68
C HIS A 316 -6.79 13.01 5.70
N ILE A 317 -6.85 12.57 4.45
CA ILE A 317 -7.58 13.26 3.41
C ILE A 317 -9.02 12.77 3.47
N PRO A 318 -10.02 13.58 3.90
CA PRO A 318 -11.39 13.12 4.13
C PRO A 318 -12.00 12.42 2.92
#